data_AF-Q2FBQ9-F1
#
_entry.id   AF-Q2FBQ9-F1
#
_cell.length_a   1.000
_cell.length_b   1.000
_cell.length_c   1.000
_cell.angle_alpha   90.00
_cell.angle_beta   90.00
_cell.angle_gamma   90.00
#
_symmetry.space_group_name_H-M   'P 1'
#
loop_
_entity.id
_entity.type
_entity.pdbx_description
1 polymer ?
#
loop_
_entity_poly.entity_id
_entity_poly.type
_entity_poly.pdbx_seq_one_letter_code
_entity_poly.pdbx_strand_id
1 'polypeptide(L)'
;HEVAGAGQHELGMKFAQLIEAADNVMIYKYVIRNVAKKYGKSATFMPKPVFNDNGTGMHVHQSLWKGGEPLFFGEGTYANLSQTARWYIGGILKHAPAFLAFTNPTTNSYKRLVPGFEAPVNLVYSEGNRSAAVRIPLTGPSPKAKRLEFRSGDALANPYLAFGAMMMAGLDGIKNQIDPGDGEDRDLFELSAEELQKIATVPPSLNGALEALSADRAFLTEGGVFTD
;
A
#
# COMPACT_ATOMS: atom_id res chain seq x y z
N HIS A 1 -18.74 -0.29 6.51
CA HIS A 1 -18.96 -1.52 7.29
C HIS A 1 -18.19 -1.41 8.60
N GLU A 2 -18.64 -2.12 9.64
CA GLU A 2 -17.88 -2.29 10.88
C GLU A 2 -16.67 -3.20 10.61
N VAL A 3 -15.52 -2.89 11.21
CA VAL A 3 -14.27 -3.60 10.96
C VAL A 3 -13.84 -4.41 12.19
N ALA A 4 -13.82 -3.78 13.36
CA ALA A 4 -13.33 -4.40 14.59
C ALA A 4 -13.89 -3.68 15.83
N GLY A 5 -13.34 -4.01 17.00
CA GLY A 5 -13.71 -3.43 18.28
C GLY A 5 -13.55 -1.91 18.37
N ALA A 6 -13.99 -1.36 19.49
CA ALA A 6 -13.91 0.07 19.81
C ALA A 6 -14.52 1.03 18.77
N GLY A 7 -15.47 0.54 17.96
CA GLY A 7 -16.14 1.35 16.94
C GLY A 7 -15.27 1.62 15.71
N GLN A 8 -14.39 0.70 15.32
CA GLN A 8 -13.64 0.80 14.06
C GLN A 8 -14.58 0.59 12.86
N HIS A 9 -14.59 1.54 11.92
CA HIS A 9 -15.43 1.50 10.73
C HIS A 9 -14.63 1.86 9.48
N GLU A 10 -15.06 1.32 8.33
CA GLU A 10 -14.55 1.67 7.02
C GLU A 10 -15.69 2.03 6.07
N LEU A 11 -15.53 3.09 5.28
CA LEU A 11 -16.40 3.40 4.14
C LEU A 11 -15.54 3.39 2.88
N GLY A 12 -15.85 2.46 1.97
CA GLY A 12 -15.15 2.36 0.70
C GLY A 12 -15.35 3.60 -0.16
N MET A 13 -14.31 3.97 -0.89
CA MET A 13 -14.33 5.10 -1.82
C MET A 13 -14.18 4.58 -3.24
N LYS A 14 -14.87 5.21 -4.20
CA LYS A 14 -14.60 4.97 -5.62
C LYS A 14 -13.23 5.57 -5.95
N PHE A 15 -12.45 4.84 -6.75
CA PHE A 15 -11.14 5.32 -7.22
C PHE A 15 -11.30 6.55 -8.13
N ALA A 16 -10.22 7.31 -8.26
CA ALA A 16 -10.10 8.48 -9.13
C ALA A 16 -8.67 8.57 -9.69
N GLN A 17 -8.39 9.57 -10.54
CA GLN A 17 -7.01 9.88 -10.93
C GLN A 17 -6.18 10.33 -9.71
N LEU A 18 -4.86 10.22 -9.76
CA LEU A 18 -3.98 10.34 -8.60
C LEU A 18 -4.25 11.57 -7.71
N ILE A 19 -4.29 12.76 -8.29
CA ILE A 19 -4.51 14.02 -7.54
C ILE A 19 -5.92 14.07 -6.96
N GLU A 20 -6.94 13.77 -7.78
CA GLU A 20 -8.33 13.75 -7.33
C GLU A 20 -8.57 12.69 -6.24
N ALA A 21 -7.89 11.54 -6.30
CA ALA A 21 -7.94 10.53 -5.26
C ALA A 21 -7.34 11.05 -3.95
N ALA A 22 -6.26 11.83 -4.01
CA ALA A 22 -5.68 12.46 -2.82
C ALA A 22 -6.60 13.54 -2.23
N ASP A 23 -7.21 14.37 -3.07
CA ASP A 23 -8.24 15.34 -2.67
C ASP A 23 -9.41 14.64 -1.97
N ASN A 24 -9.89 13.55 -2.57
CA ASN A 24 -10.97 12.74 -2.02
C ASN A 24 -10.62 12.19 -0.64
N VAL A 25 -9.39 11.71 -0.41
CA VAL A 25 -8.94 11.26 0.93
C VAL A 25 -8.96 12.39 1.96
N MET A 26 -8.55 13.60 1.57
CA MET A 26 -8.58 14.77 2.46
C MET A 26 -10.02 15.16 2.82
N ILE A 27 -10.92 15.19 1.83
CA ILE A 27 -12.36 15.43 2.02
C ILE A 27 -12.95 14.35 2.91
N TYR A 28 -12.65 13.08 2.65
CA TYR A 28 -13.12 11.95 3.44
C TYR A 28 -12.77 12.12 4.93
N LYS A 29 -11.49 12.39 5.24
CA LYS A 29 -11.02 12.59 6.63
C LYS A 29 -11.72 13.78 7.29
N TYR A 30 -11.92 14.88 6.55
CA TYR A 30 -12.62 16.06 7.04
C TYR A 30 -14.09 15.77 7.36
N VAL A 31 -14.81 15.15 6.43
CA VAL A 31 -16.23 14.83 6.58
C VAL A 31 -16.44 13.89 7.76
N ILE A 32 -15.66 12.81 7.86
CA ILE A 32 -15.79 11.82 8.94
C ILE A 32 -15.59 12.47 10.32
N ARG A 33 -14.55 13.31 10.48
CA ARG A 33 -14.30 14.01 11.75
C ARG A 33 -15.44 14.96 12.11
N ASN A 34 -15.96 15.71 11.15
CA ASN A 34 -17.02 16.68 11.40
C ASN A 34 -18.38 16.01 11.66
N VAL A 35 -18.69 14.93 10.94
CA VAL A 35 -19.89 14.12 11.21
C VAL A 35 -19.78 13.50 12.61
N ALA A 36 -18.66 12.85 12.95
CA ALA A 36 -18.46 12.31 14.30
C ALA A 36 -18.66 13.39 15.38
N LYS A 37 -18.06 14.58 15.19
CA LYS A 37 -18.21 15.72 16.11
C LYS A 37 -19.67 16.17 16.23
N LYS A 38 -20.41 16.27 15.13
CA LYS A 38 -21.83 16.66 15.10
C LYS A 38 -22.70 15.73 15.96
N TYR A 39 -22.33 14.44 16.05
CA TYR A 39 -23.02 13.44 16.85
C TYR A 39 -22.36 13.19 18.22
N GLY A 40 -21.55 14.13 18.72
CA GLY A 40 -20.94 14.05 20.06
C GLY A 40 -19.85 12.98 20.19
N LYS A 41 -19.22 12.58 19.08
CA LYS A 41 -18.12 11.61 19.03
C LYS A 41 -16.82 12.28 18.54
N SER A 42 -15.71 11.56 18.64
CA SER A 42 -14.42 11.94 18.04
C SER A 42 -13.92 10.80 17.17
N ALA A 43 -13.50 11.12 15.94
CA ALA A 43 -12.93 10.14 15.02
C ALA A 43 -11.42 10.34 14.87
N THR A 44 -10.67 9.24 14.94
CA THR A 44 -9.22 9.22 14.72
C THR A 44 -8.87 8.37 13.51
N PHE A 45 -7.79 8.75 12.82
CA PHE A 45 -7.18 8.00 11.71
C PHE A 45 -5.81 7.46 12.10
N MET A 46 -5.50 7.47 13.40
CA MET A 46 -4.22 6.98 13.92
C MET A 46 -4.08 5.48 13.61
N PRO A 47 -2.88 4.99 13.20
CA PRO A 47 -2.76 3.63 12.68
C PRO A 47 -2.98 2.54 13.72
N LYS A 48 -2.70 2.82 14.99
CA LYS A 48 -2.83 1.89 16.11
C LYS A 48 -3.25 2.64 17.37
N PRO A 49 -4.53 3.02 17.51
CA PRO A 49 -5.01 3.75 18.67
C PRO A 49 -5.25 2.84 19.89
N VAL A 50 -5.43 1.53 19.66
CA VAL A 50 -5.72 0.53 20.69
C VAL A 50 -4.66 -0.57 20.61
N PHE A 51 -4.08 -0.93 21.76
CA PHE A 51 -3.15 -2.05 21.87
C PHE A 51 -3.92 -3.38 21.76
N ASN A 52 -3.33 -4.37 21.08
CA ASN A 52 -3.88 -5.72 20.92
C ASN A 52 -5.27 -5.83 20.23
N ASP A 53 -5.68 -4.80 19.49
CA ASP A 53 -6.84 -4.82 18.58
C ASP A 53 -6.39 -4.42 17.16
N ASN A 54 -7.26 -4.49 16.15
CA ASN A 54 -6.92 -4.15 14.78
C ASN A 54 -6.40 -2.70 14.62
N GLY A 55 -5.51 -2.52 13.64
CA GLY A 55 -5.01 -1.20 13.26
C GLY A 55 -5.89 -0.55 12.18
N THR A 56 -5.75 0.77 12.01
CA THR A 56 -6.33 1.52 10.89
C THR A 56 -5.29 1.67 9.78
N GLY A 57 -5.50 0.95 8.66
CA GLY A 57 -4.68 1.08 7.46
C GLY A 57 -5.29 2.05 6.44
N MET A 58 -4.55 2.26 5.36
CA MET A 58 -5.05 2.87 4.13
C MET A 58 -4.51 2.04 2.97
N HIS A 59 -5.27 1.04 2.56
CA HIS A 59 -4.90 0.23 1.41
C HIS A 59 -5.11 1.05 0.13
N VAL A 60 -4.14 0.99 -0.77
CA VAL A 60 -4.14 1.80 -1.99
C VAL A 60 -4.16 0.90 -3.20
N HIS A 61 -5.31 0.86 -3.86
CA HIS A 61 -5.47 0.18 -5.13
C HIS A 61 -4.88 1.02 -6.27
N GLN A 62 -4.07 0.40 -7.13
CA GLN A 62 -3.36 1.09 -8.20
C GLN A 62 -3.49 0.34 -9.54
N SER A 63 -3.70 1.09 -10.62
CA SER A 63 -3.71 0.58 -11.99
C SER A 63 -3.30 1.70 -12.95
N LEU A 64 -2.51 1.38 -13.98
CA LEU A 64 -2.18 2.31 -15.06
C LEU A 64 -3.10 2.11 -16.26
N TRP A 65 -3.40 3.22 -16.93
CA TRP A 65 -4.26 3.30 -18.11
C TRP A 65 -3.60 4.18 -19.16
N LYS A 66 -3.78 3.85 -20.45
CA LYS A 66 -3.28 4.66 -21.56
C LYS A 66 -4.30 4.66 -22.69
N GLY A 67 -4.70 5.84 -23.14
CA GLY A 67 -5.68 5.96 -24.24
C GLY A 67 -7.03 5.30 -23.95
N GLY A 68 -7.44 5.18 -22.68
CA GLY A 68 -8.68 4.52 -22.28
C GLY A 68 -8.57 3.01 -22.06
N GLU A 69 -7.41 2.40 -22.32
CA GLU A 69 -7.18 0.97 -22.14
C GLU A 69 -6.41 0.66 -20.84
N PRO A 70 -6.81 -0.38 -20.09
CA PRO A 70 -6.11 -0.79 -18.87
C PRO A 70 -4.79 -1.49 -19.20
N LEU A 71 -3.72 -1.15 -18.49
CA LEU A 71 -2.38 -1.69 -18.76
C LEU A 71 -2.01 -2.87 -17.87
N PHE A 72 -2.78 -3.19 -16.84
CA PHE A 72 -2.38 -4.15 -15.81
C PHE A 72 -2.89 -5.58 -16.03
N PHE A 73 -3.75 -5.80 -17.01
CA PHE A 73 -4.30 -7.12 -17.30
C PHE A 73 -3.45 -7.88 -18.33
N GLY A 74 -3.13 -9.13 -18.02
CA GLY A 74 -2.45 -10.06 -18.93
C GLY A 74 -3.04 -11.45 -18.78
N GLU A 75 -3.89 -11.87 -19.71
CA GLU A 75 -4.58 -13.16 -19.65
C GLU A 75 -3.60 -14.34 -19.63
N GLY A 76 -3.89 -15.37 -18.82
CA GLY A 76 -3.12 -16.61 -18.78
C GLY A 76 -1.79 -16.52 -18.02
N THR A 77 -1.51 -15.38 -17.39
CA THR A 77 -0.36 -15.18 -16.50
C THR A 77 -0.77 -15.31 -15.04
N TYR A 78 0.21 -15.37 -14.13
CA TYR A 78 -0.06 -15.34 -12.69
C TYR A 78 -0.98 -14.17 -12.30
N ALA A 79 -2.09 -14.49 -11.63
CA ALA A 79 -3.13 -13.55 -11.24
C ALA A 79 -3.68 -12.66 -12.38
N ASN A 80 -3.53 -13.10 -13.63
CA ASN A 80 -3.84 -12.33 -14.86
C ASN A 80 -3.18 -10.94 -14.91
N LEU A 81 -1.92 -10.83 -14.49
CA LEU A 81 -1.14 -9.60 -14.51
C LEU A 81 -0.30 -9.44 -15.79
N SER A 82 -0.40 -8.28 -16.43
CA SER A 82 0.52 -7.95 -17.52
C SER A 82 1.97 -7.86 -17.02
N GLN A 83 2.93 -7.95 -17.95
CA GLN A 83 4.33 -7.72 -17.62
C GLN A 83 4.57 -6.31 -17.06
N THR A 84 3.84 -5.30 -17.58
CA THR A 84 3.85 -3.94 -17.04
C THR A 84 3.44 -3.90 -15.57
N ALA A 85 2.39 -4.63 -15.19
CA ALA A 85 1.97 -4.71 -13.79
C ALA A 85 3.01 -5.42 -12.92
N ARG A 86 3.63 -6.51 -13.42
CA ARG A 86 4.70 -7.20 -12.68
C ARG A 86 5.89 -6.27 -12.42
N TRP A 87 6.38 -5.56 -13.42
CA TRP A 87 7.47 -4.60 -13.21
C TRP A 87 7.08 -3.45 -12.27
N TYR A 88 5.85 -2.97 -12.35
CA TYR A 88 5.34 -1.97 -11.40
C TYR A 88 5.37 -2.51 -9.97
N ILE A 89 4.93 -3.77 -9.76
CA ILE A 89 5.00 -4.43 -8.45
C ILE A 89 6.45 -4.59 -7.99
N GLY A 90 7.37 -4.94 -8.89
CA GLY A 90 8.80 -5.04 -8.58
C GLY A 90 9.37 -3.72 -8.06
N GLY A 91 9.01 -2.60 -8.69
CA GLY A 91 9.34 -1.27 -8.19
C GLY A 91 8.72 -0.96 -6.82
N ILE A 92 7.45 -1.29 -6.62
CA ILE A 92 6.77 -1.14 -5.32
C ILE A 92 7.48 -1.93 -4.21
N LEU A 93 7.82 -3.20 -4.45
CA LEU A 93 8.46 -4.05 -3.45
C LEU A 93 9.90 -3.60 -3.15
N LYS A 94 10.67 -3.24 -4.19
CA LYS A 94 12.04 -2.74 -4.06
C LYS A 94 12.10 -1.45 -3.22
N HIS A 95 11.24 -0.49 -3.53
CA HIS A 95 11.29 0.85 -2.96
C HIS A 95 10.40 1.04 -1.73
N ALA A 96 9.62 0.04 -1.33
CA ALA A 96 8.77 0.10 -0.15
C ALA A 96 9.52 0.60 1.09
N PRO A 97 10.70 0.03 1.47
CA PRO A 97 11.44 0.53 2.63
C PRO A 97 11.64 2.05 2.64
N ALA A 98 11.90 2.66 1.48
CA ALA A 98 12.10 4.10 1.33
C ALA A 98 10.78 4.89 1.35
N PHE A 99 9.81 4.54 0.50
CA PHE A 99 8.57 5.32 0.43
C PHE A 99 7.66 5.13 1.65
N LEU A 100 7.93 4.15 2.52
CA LEU A 100 7.25 4.03 3.81
C LEU A 100 7.41 5.29 4.68
N ALA A 101 8.46 6.09 4.48
CA ALA A 101 8.58 7.41 5.08
C ALA A 101 7.40 8.36 4.72
N PHE A 102 6.76 8.15 3.57
CA PHE A 102 5.58 8.91 3.12
C PHE A 102 4.26 8.18 3.38
N THR A 103 4.20 6.85 3.22
CA THR A 103 2.97 6.06 3.42
C THR A 103 2.71 5.70 4.89
N ASN A 104 3.74 5.76 5.73
CA ASN A 104 3.72 5.40 7.15
C ASN A 104 4.56 6.42 7.96
N PRO A 105 4.19 7.72 7.96
CA PRO A 105 5.10 8.81 8.33
C PRO A 105 5.19 9.08 9.83
N THR A 106 4.69 8.19 10.69
CA THR A 106 4.63 8.44 12.14
C THR A 106 5.20 7.28 12.93
N THR A 107 5.68 7.53 14.15
CA THR A 107 6.10 6.45 15.06
C THR A 107 4.95 5.48 15.37
N ASN A 108 3.70 5.96 15.37
CA ASN A 108 2.51 5.14 15.58
C ASN A 108 2.20 4.21 14.40
N SER A 109 2.65 4.54 13.18
CA SER A 109 2.55 3.67 12.00
C SER A 109 3.23 2.33 12.25
N TYR A 110 4.41 2.35 12.87
CA TYR A 110 5.20 1.16 13.18
C TYR A 110 4.72 0.41 14.43
N LYS A 111 3.67 0.90 15.10
CA LYS A 111 2.91 0.12 16.08
C LYS A 111 1.79 -0.70 15.42
N ARG A 112 1.38 -0.35 14.19
CA ARG A 112 0.51 -1.16 13.34
C ARG A 112 1.31 -2.23 12.60
N LEU A 113 2.47 -1.87 12.04
CA LEU A 113 3.37 -2.75 11.28
C LEU A 113 4.17 -3.70 12.20
N VAL A 114 3.46 -4.57 12.92
CA VAL A 114 4.04 -5.61 13.76
C VAL A 114 3.51 -6.97 13.34
N PRO A 115 4.30 -8.05 13.44
CA PRO A 115 3.81 -9.40 13.19
C PRO A 115 2.59 -9.75 14.06
N GLY A 116 1.65 -10.54 13.52
CA GLY A 116 0.52 -11.11 14.27
C GLY A 116 -0.84 -10.42 14.12
N PHE A 117 -0.95 -9.34 13.33
CA PHE A 117 -2.23 -8.70 12.96
C PHE A 117 -2.33 -8.55 11.44
N GLU A 118 -3.49 -8.12 10.90
CA GLU A 118 -3.71 -7.92 9.45
C GLU A 118 -2.83 -6.85 8.77
N ALA A 119 -1.75 -6.39 9.41
CA ALA A 119 -0.83 -5.39 8.88
C ALA A 119 0.37 -6.08 8.18
N PRO A 120 0.45 -5.99 6.84
CA PRO A 120 1.45 -6.74 6.09
C PRO A 120 2.82 -6.06 6.16
N VAL A 121 3.79 -6.83 6.64
CA VAL A 121 5.21 -6.42 6.76
C VAL A 121 6.11 -7.12 5.75
N ASN A 122 5.62 -8.19 5.13
CA ASN A 122 6.37 -9.05 4.21
C ASN A 122 6.30 -8.47 2.80
N LEU A 123 7.45 -8.13 2.22
CA LEU A 123 7.61 -7.54 0.89
C LEU A 123 7.49 -8.60 -0.21
N VAL A 124 6.33 -9.23 -0.26
CA VAL A 124 5.90 -10.16 -1.30
C VAL A 124 4.61 -9.67 -1.94
N TYR A 125 4.28 -10.27 -3.08
CA TYR A 125 2.98 -10.10 -3.70
C TYR A 125 2.26 -11.43 -3.86
N SER A 126 0.92 -11.41 -3.76
CA SER A 126 0.12 -12.62 -3.96
C SER A 126 -1.33 -12.32 -4.35
N GLU A 127 -1.97 -13.27 -5.03
CA GLU A 127 -3.40 -13.24 -5.32
C GLU A 127 -4.21 -13.62 -4.08
N GLY A 128 -5.02 -12.69 -3.57
CA GLY A 128 -5.91 -12.95 -2.43
C GLY A 128 -5.26 -13.00 -1.04
N ASN A 129 -3.96 -13.30 -0.91
CA ASN A 129 -3.28 -13.37 0.39
C ASN A 129 -3.25 -11.99 1.09
N ARG A 130 -3.76 -11.94 2.33
CA ARG A 130 -3.89 -10.69 3.10
C ARG A 130 -2.62 -10.30 3.86
N SER A 131 -1.66 -11.23 3.99
CA SER A 131 -0.38 -11.04 4.70
C SER A 131 0.72 -10.44 3.81
N ALA A 132 0.53 -10.43 2.49
CA ALA A 132 1.43 -9.82 1.52
C ALA A 132 1.31 -8.28 1.53
N ALA A 133 2.45 -7.58 1.39
CA ALA A 133 2.45 -6.12 1.24
C ALA A 133 1.69 -5.66 0.00
N VAL A 134 1.78 -6.43 -1.09
CA VAL A 134 1.02 -6.21 -2.32
C VAL A 134 0.04 -7.36 -2.55
N ARG A 135 -1.25 -7.08 -2.47
CA ARG A 135 -2.29 -8.06 -2.82
C ARG A 135 -2.79 -7.81 -4.23
N ILE A 136 -3.04 -8.88 -4.99
CA ILE A 136 -3.78 -8.83 -6.25
C ILE A 136 -5.22 -9.23 -5.95
N PRO A 137 -6.20 -8.31 -6.04
CA PRO A 137 -7.59 -8.64 -5.78
C PRO A 137 -8.14 -9.62 -6.83
N LEU A 138 -8.95 -10.57 -6.36
CA LEU A 138 -9.74 -11.45 -7.21
C LEU A 138 -10.87 -10.65 -7.87
N THR A 139 -10.70 -10.30 -9.15
CA THR A 139 -11.62 -9.42 -9.90
C THR A 139 -12.31 -10.11 -11.06
N GLY A 140 -12.13 -11.42 -11.20
CA GLY A 140 -12.59 -12.18 -12.35
C GLY A 140 -11.87 -11.77 -13.65
N PRO A 141 -12.46 -12.08 -14.83
CA PRO A 141 -11.80 -11.95 -16.12
C PRO A 141 -11.82 -10.52 -16.68
N SER A 142 -12.45 -9.54 -16.01
CA SER A 142 -12.58 -8.18 -16.55
C SER A 142 -11.23 -7.44 -16.53
N PRO A 143 -10.67 -7.06 -17.69
CA PRO A 143 -9.40 -6.33 -17.74
C PRO A 143 -9.46 -4.98 -17.01
N LYS A 144 -10.63 -4.32 -17.07
CA LYS A 144 -10.87 -3.00 -16.46
C LYS A 144 -10.85 -3.02 -14.94
N ALA A 145 -11.02 -4.18 -14.31
CA ALA A 145 -10.99 -4.31 -12.87
C ALA A 145 -9.60 -4.70 -12.34
N LYS A 146 -8.67 -5.14 -13.20
CA LYS A 146 -7.35 -5.63 -12.77
C LYS A 146 -6.48 -4.49 -12.23
N ARG A 147 -5.94 -4.72 -11.04
CA ARG A 147 -5.17 -3.74 -10.26
C ARG A 147 -4.35 -4.46 -9.20
N LEU A 148 -3.37 -3.78 -8.63
CA LEU A 148 -2.73 -4.19 -7.38
C LEU A 148 -3.35 -3.43 -6.20
N GLU A 149 -3.10 -3.91 -4.98
CA GLU A 149 -3.41 -3.23 -3.73
C GLU A 149 -2.16 -3.22 -2.85
N PHE A 150 -1.61 -2.03 -2.58
CA PHE A 150 -0.57 -1.88 -1.57
C PHE A 150 -1.21 -1.69 -0.19
N ARG A 151 -0.83 -2.52 0.79
CA ARG A 151 -1.58 -2.68 2.05
C ARG A 151 -0.87 -2.15 3.29
N SER A 152 0.43 -1.90 3.22
CA SER A 152 1.22 -1.49 4.39
C SER A 152 0.96 -0.03 4.80
N GLY A 153 0.52 0.84 3.88
CA GLY A 153 0.21 2.24 4.15
C GLY A 153 -0.87 2.49 5.22
N ASP A 154 -0.87 3.69 5.80
CA ASP A 154 -1.85 4.10 6.80
C ASP A 154 -2.41 5.51 6.57
N ALA A 155 -3.52 5.80 7.26
CA ALA A 155 -4.32 6.99 7.01
C ALA A 155 -3.75 8.28 7.65
N LEU A 156 -2.57 8.24 8.29
CA LEU A 156 -1.85 9.45 8.68
C LEU A 156 -0.92 9.98 7.59
N ALA A 157 -0.69 9.19 6.54
CA ALA A 157 -0.01 9.65 5.33
C ALA A 157 -0.59 10.95 4.78
N ASN A 158 0.28 11.81 4.24
CA ASN A 158 -0.13 12.85 3.31
C ASN A 158 -0.41 12.14 1.96
N PRO A 159 -1.68 12.07 1.49
CA PRO A 159 -2.02 11.27 0.33
C PRO A 159 -1.35 11.77 -0.95
N TYR A 160 -1.08 13.07 -1.08
CA TYR A 160 -0.37 13.61 -2.24
C TYR A 160 1.06 13.07 -2.34
N LEU A 161 1.80 13.09 -1.23
CA LEU A 161 3.16 12.57 -1.18
C LEU A 161 3.19 11.05 -1.26
N ALA A 162 2.30 10.36 -0.54
CA ALA A 162 2.22 8.91 -0.52
C ALA A 162 1.89 8.35 -1.90
N PHE A 163 0.90 8.91 -2.59
CA PHE A 163 0.50 8.42 -3.91
C PHE A 163 1.54 8.77 -4.97
N GLY A 164 2.14 9.96 -4.90
CA GLY A 164 3.28 10.34 -5.73
C GLY A 164 4.45 9.37 -5.57
N ALA A 165 4.86 9.09 -4.33
CA ALA A 165 5.98 8.18 -4.05
C ALA A 165 5.72 6.75 -4.54
N MET A 166 4.52 6.21 -4.33
CA MET A 166 4.15 4.89 -4.86
C MET A 166 4.14 4.87 -6.40
N MET A 167 3.63 5.92 -7.04
CA MET A 167 3.64 6.02 -8.51
C MET A 167 5.07 6.07 -9.04
N MET A 168 5.95 6.88 -8.44
CA MET A 168 7.36 6.94 -8.82
C MET A 168 8.06 5.59 -8.66
N ALA A 169 7.83 4.90 -7.54
CA ALA A 169 8.38 3.56 -7.30
C ALA A 169 7.95 2.56 -8.39
N GLY A 170 6.65 2.52 -8.72
CA GLY A 170 6.15 1.62 -9.76
C GLY A 170 6.63 1.98 -11.17
N LEU A 171 6.80 3.28 -11.48
CA LEU A 171 7.36 3.73 -12.75
C LEU A 171 8.85 3.39 -12.88
N ASP A 172 9.64 3.51 -11.80
CA ASP A 172 11.03 3.04 -11.79
C ASP A 172 11.10 1.53 -12.04
N GLY A 173 10.20 0.77 -11.40
CA GLY A 173 9.96 -0.65 -11.65
C GLY A 173 9.82 -0.97 -13.14
N ILE A 174 8.92 -0.27 -13.84
CA ILE A 174 8.70 -0.42 -15.28
C ILE A 174 9.94 -0.01 -16.09
N LYS A 175 10.55 1.15 -15.79
CA LYS A 175 11.69 1.70 -16.52
C LYS A 175 12.90 0.76 -16.48
N ASN A 176 13.16 0.18 -15.31
CA ASN A 176 14.30 -0.70 -15.04
C ASN A 176 13.96 -2.19 -15.13
N GLN A 177 12.74 -2.54 -15.54
CA GLN A 177 12.25 -3.92 -15.69
C GLN A 177 12.48 -4.78 -14.43
N ILE A 178 12.24 -4.20 -13.25
CA ILE A 178 12.49 -4.85 -11.96
C ILE A 178 11.51 -6.02 -11.79
N ASP A 179 12.03 -7.24 -11.77
CA ASP A 179 11.22 -8.46 -11.57
C ASP A 179 10.84 -8.60 -10.08
N PRO A 180 9.55 -8.67 -9.73
CA PRO A 180 9.12 -8.95 -8.35
C PRO A 180 9.39 -10.40 -7.91
N GLY A 181 9.83 -11.27 -8.82
CA GLY A 181 9.92 -12.72 -8.60
C GLY A 181 8.57 -13.41 -8.78
N ASP A 182 8.47 -14.62 -8.23
CA ASP A 182 7.22 -15.38 -8.22
C ASP A 182 6.29 -14.89 -7.10
N GLY A 183 4.98 -15.06 -7.30
CA GLY A 183 3.99 -14.75 -6.26
C GLY A 183 4.05 -15.74 -5.10
N GLU A 184 3.76 -15.27 -3.88
CA GLU A 184 3.82 -16.08 -2.66
C GLU A 184 2.41 -16.37 -2.12
N ASP A 185 1.78 -17.43 -2.65
CA ASP A 185 0.41 -17.81 -2.29
C ASP A 185 0.31 -18.66 -1.02
N ARG A 186 1.44 -19.06 -0.44
CA ARG A 186 1.43 -19.75 0.85
C ARG A 186 0.96 -18.81 1.95
N ASP A 187 0.27 -19.36 2.95
CA ASP A 187 -0.03 -18.60 4.15
C ASP A 187 1.28 -18.26 4.87
N LEU A 188 1.64 -16.98 4.92
CA LEU A 188 2.89 -16.52 5.54
C LEU A 188 2.89 -16.81 7.05
N PHE A 189 1.73 -17.03 7.68
CA PHE A 189 1.65 -17.44 9.08
C PHE A 189 2.01 -18.91 9.31
N GLU A 190 1.96 -19.75 8.27
CA GLU A 190 2.30 -21.18 8.34
C GLU A 190 3.76 -21.46 7.95
N LEU A 191 4.47 -20.45 7.43
CA LEU A 191 5.88 -20.58 7.10
C LEU A 191 6.75 -20.77 8.34
N SER A 192 7.79 -21.59 8.20
CA SER A 192 8.79 -21.73 9.25
C SER A 192 9.58 -20.43 9.46
N ALA A 193 10.18 -20.25 10.63
CA ALA A 193 11.01 -19.08 10.91
C ALA A 193 12.17 -18.92 9.92
N GLU A 194 12.75 -20.03 9.45
CA GLU A 194 13.83 -20.03 8.44
C GLU A 194 13.35 -19.57 7.07
N GLU A 195 12.11 -19.91 6.68
CA GLU A 195 11.51 -19.44 5.43
C GLU A 195 11.14 -17.96 5.52
N LEU A 196 10.57 -17.52 6.65
CA LEU A 196 10.23 -16.12 6.89
C LEU A 196 11.46 -15.20 6.85
N GLN A 197 12.61 -15.66 7.35
CA GLN A 197 13.86 -14.88 7.30
C GLN A 197 14.37 -14.62 5.86
N LYS A 198 13.94 -15.42 4.88
CA LYS A 198 14.29 -15.23 3.47
C LYS A 198 13.42 -14.18 2.80
N ILE A 199 12.31 -13.81 3.43
CA ILE A 199 11.39 -12.80 2.91
C ILE A 199 11.82 -11.43 3.41
N ALA A 200 12.09 -10.51 2.49
CA ALA A 200 12.37 -9.13 2.82
C ALA A 200 11.17 -8.51 3.56
N THR A 201 11.45 -7.68 4.57
CA THR A 201 10.41 -7.02 5.36
C THR A 201 10.58 -5.50 5.35
N VAL A 202 9.48 -4.79 5.62
CA VAL A 202 9.52 -3.34 5.82
C VAL A 202 10.34 -2.95 7.05
N PRO A 203 10.92 -1.74 7.11
CA PRO A 203 11.60 -1.26 8.30
C PRO A 203 10.70 -1.31 9.55
N PRO A 204 11.22 -1.73 10.72
CA PRO A 204 10.41 -1.86 11.93
C PRO A 204 10.18 -0.53 12.66
N SER A 205 10.68 0.58 12.13
CA SER A 205 10.56 1.90 12.77
C SER A 205 10.59 3.04 11.75
N LEU A 206 10.10 4.22 12.18
CA LEU A 206 10.16 5.44 11.37
C LEU A 206 11.60 5.83 11.03
N ASN A 207 12.53 5.69 11.97
CA ASN A 207 13.94 5.97 11.71
C ASN A 207 14.49 5.05 10.62
N GLY A 208 14.17 3.75 10.66
CA GLY A 208 14.59 2.81 9.62
C GLY A 208 14.03 3.16 8.23
N ALA A 209 12.78 3.66 8.15
CA ALA A 209 12.23 4.13 6.88
C ALA A 209 12.86 5.45 6.41
N LEU A 210 13.22 6.36 7.31
CA LEU A 210 13.93 7.60 6.97
C LEU A 210 15.37 7.32 6.50
N GLU A 211 16.06 6.35 7.12
CA GLU A 211 17.37 5.86 6.67
C GLU A 211 17.28 5.22 5.28
N ALA A 212 16.27 4.37 5.06
CA ALA A 212 16.00 3.77 3.75
C ALA A 212 15.68 4.85 2.69
N LEU A 213 14.86 5.86 3.03
CA LEU A 213 14.60 6.99 2.15
C LEU A 213 15.89 7.74 1.80
N SER A 214 16.75 8.01 2.79
CA SER A 214 18.02 8.69 2.54
C SER A 214 18.94 7.89 1.62
N ALA A 215 18.91 6.56 1.70
CA ALA A 215 19.72 5.67 0.88
C ALA A 215 19.15 5.46 -0.53
N ASP A 216 17.83 5.57 -0.71
CA ASP A 216 17.11 5.20 -1.93
C ASP A 216 16.03 6.22 -2.29
N ARG A 217 16.42 7.48 -2.51
CA ARG A 217 15.50 8.55 -2.96
C ARG A 217 15.59 8.90 -4.45
N ALA A 218 16.54 8.34 -5.18
CA ALA A 218 16.79 8.71 -6.58
C ALA A 218 15.53 8.53 -7.46
N PHE A 219 14.79 7.42 -7.26
CA PHE A 219 13.56 7.13 -8.00
C PHE A 219 12.47 8.20 -7.82
N LEU A 220 12.48 8.95 -6.71
CA LEU A 220 11.51 10.02 -6.43
C LEU A 220 11.83 11.30 -7.20
N THR A 221 13.11 11.58 -7.44
CA THR A 221 13.58 12.83 -8.06
C THR A 221 13.49 12.82 -9.59
N GLU A 222 13.23 11.66 -10.20
CA GLU A 222 13.01 11.51 -11.64
C GLU A 222 11.93 12.46 -12.14
N GLY A 223 12.23 13.21 -13.21
CA GLY A 223 11.33 14.21 -13.77
C GLY A 223 11.06 15.43 -12.88
N GLY A 224 11.80 15.61 -11.77
CA GLY A 224 11.62 16.72 -10.83
C GLY A 224 10.33 16.63 -10.01
N VAL A 225 9.78 15.42 -9.82
CA VAL A 225 8.54 15.21 -9.05
C VAL A 225 8.77 15.47 -7.56
N PHE A 226 9.87 14.95 -7.00
CA PHE A 226 10.39 15.32 -5.69
C PHE A 226 11.73 16.03 -5.85
N THR A 227 12.08 16.85 -4.85
CA THR A 227 13.38 17.52 -4.76
C THR A 227 14.20 16.94 -3.60
N ASP A 228 15.52 17.09 -3.68
CA ASP A 228 16.48 16.61 -2.68
C ASP A 228 16.49 17.38 -1.35
#